data_AF-A0A1I2GZ19-F1
#
_entry.id   AF-A0A1I2GZ19-F1
#
_cell.length_a   1.000
_cell.length_b   1.000
_cell.length_c   1.000
_cell.angle_alpha   90.00
_cell.angle_beta   90.00
_cell.angle_gamma   90.00
#
_symmetry.space_group_name_H-M   'P 1'
#
loop_
_entity.id
_entity.type
_entity.pdbx_description
1 polymer ?
#
loop_
_entity_poly.entity_id
_entity_poly.type
_entity_poly.pdbx_seq_one_letter_code
_entity_poly.pdbx_strand_id
1 'polypeptide(L)'
;MIQSIDSDKIKIIETVWDESLRKGGRVLAEETNKALAQIASDSDWAFYIQGDEVVHEKYLPVIQEAMQTYLSETKVEGLLFNYLHFYGSYQYVADSRHWYRKEIRIIRNHRNITSYQDAQGFRKKDGKKLKVKQIDAFVYHYGWVKNPIIQQKKVETFNALWHDEESLKKIIVPANAFDYSQVDSLALFEGEHPQVIKERIQKMNWDFQFDVTQKKYTLRYLIAYWIEKLTGWRIGEYKNYKLLK
;
A
#
# COMPACT_ATOMS: atom_id res chain seq x y z
N MET A 1 -11.69 18.16 6.55
CA MET A 1 -11.60 16.96 7.41
C MET A 1 -10.25 16.87 8.13
N ILE A 2 -9.10 16.87 7.45
CA ILE A 2 -7.80 16.86 8.18
C ILE A 2 -7.58 18.21 8.90
N GLN A 3 -7.85 19.33 8.22
CA GLN A 3 -7.77 20.69 8.80
C GLN A 3 -8.67 20.91 10.03
N SER A 4 -9.68 20.05 10.27
CA SER A 4 -10.56 20.17 11.44
C SER A 4 -10.05 19.39 12.66
N ILE A 5 -8.91 18.71 12.55
CA ILE A 5 -8.28 18.01 13.68
C ILE A 5 -7.37 19.01 14.39
N ASP A 6 -7.77 19.47 15.57
CA ASP A 6 -7.01 20.42 16.39
C ASP A 6 -5.88 19.70 17.13
N SER A 7 -4.73 19.55 16.47
CA SER A 7 -3.53 18.96 17.07
C SER A 7 -2.26 19.61 16.55
N ASP A 8 -1.42 20.07 17.47
CA ASP A 8 -0.06 20.56 17.27
C ASP A 8 0.89 19.54 16.63
N LYS A 9 0.55 18.25 16.69
CA LYS A 9 1.30 17.15 16.05
C LYS A 9 1.07 17.08 14.53
N ILE A 10 0.06 17.76 14.01
CA ILE A 10 -0.31 17.70 12.59
C ILE A 10 0.18 18.97 11.90
N LYS A 11 1.08 18.79 10.94
CA LYS A 11 1.49 19.85 10.00
C LYS A 11 0.90 19.55 8.64
N ILE A 12 0.06 20.46 8.14
CA ILE A 12 -0.52 20.37 6.79
C ILE A 12 0.36 21.20 5.84
N ILE A 13 0.67 20.61 4.69
CA ILE A 13 1.53 21.23 3.69
C ILE A 13 0.71 21.31 2.41
N GLU A 14 0.30 22.52 2.06
CA GLU A 14 -0.44 22.77 0.83
C GLU A 14 0.54 22.89 -0.33
N THR A 15 0.33 22.07 -1.35
CA THR A 15 1.19 21.98 -2.54
C THR A 15 0.34 22.08 -3.79
N VAL A 16 0.94 22.61 -4.86
CA VAL A 16 0.36 22.53 -6.20
C VAL A 16 1.00 21.34 -6.91
N TRP A 17 0.16 20.48 -7.47
CA TRP A 17 0.59 19.29 -8.19
C TRP A 17 1.08 19.67 -9.59
N ASP A 18 2.20 19.10 -10.01
CA ASP A 18 2.69 19.27 -11.37
C ASP A 18 1.89 18.35 -12.31
N GLU A 19 0.96 18.96 -13.05
CA GLU A 19 0.11 18.24 -14.00
C GLU A 19 0.87 17.62 -15.18
N SER A 20 2.10 18.09 -15.46
CA SER A 20 2.94 17.53 -16.51
C SER A 20 3.50 16.15 -16.14
N LEU A 21 3.46 15.77 -14.86
CA LEU A 21 4.03 14.52 -14.33
C LEU A 21 3.00 13.40 -14.12
N ARG A 22 1.81 13.50 -14.72
CA ARG A 22 0.76 12.49 -14.57
C ARG A 22 1.25 11.08 -14.99
N LYS A 23 1.97 10.97 -16.12
CA LYS A 23 2.41 9.69 -16.69
C LYS A 23 3.13 8.78 -15.67
N GLY A 24 2.56 7.61 -15.42
CA GLY A 24 3.15 6.58 -14.57
C GLY A 24 3.09 6.87 -13.06
N GLY A 25 2.18 7.74 -12.61
CA GLY A 25 1.99 8.06 -11.19
C GLY A 25 3.11 8.90 -10.57
N ARG A 26 4.01 9.50 -11.38
CA ARG A 26 5.19 10.22 -10.88
C ARG A 26 4.83 11.41 -9.99
N VAL A 27 3.72 12.09 -10.30
CA VAL A 27 3.17 13.16 -9.46
C VAL A 27 3.00 12.70 -8.01
N LEU A 28 2.55 11.46 -7.76
CA LEU A 28 2.38 10.92 -6.40
C LEU A 28 3.72 10.82 -5.68
N ALA A 29 4.76 10.32 -6.35
CA ALA A 29 6.10 10.26 -5.76
C ALA A 29 6.70 11.64 -5.49
N GLU A 30 6.43 12.62 -6.36
CA GLU A 30 6.85 14.00 -6.12
C GLU A 30 6.18 14.59 -4.88
N GLU A 31 4.86 14.42 -4.71
CA GLU A 31 4.15 14.88 -3.52
C GLU A 31 4.64 14.19 -2.24
N THR A 32 4.92 12.88 -2.30
CA THR A 32 5.57 12.17 -1.18
C THR A 32 6.96 12.74 -0.88
N ASN A 33 7.73 13.12 -1.90
CA ASN A 33 9.04 13.73 -1.70
C ASN A 33 8.95 15.13 -1.09
N LYS A 34 7.94 15.93 -1.47
CA LYS A 34 7.64 17.22 -0.84
C LYS A 34 7.34 17.03 0.64
N ALA A 35 6.53 16.05 1.01
CA ALA A 35 6.26 15.71 2.41
C ALA A 35 7.51 15.21 3.15
N LEU A 36 8.30 14.32 2.54
CA LEU A 36 9.55 13.80 3.11
C LEU A 36 10.56 14.91 3.39
N ALA A 37 10.67 15.91 2.52
CA ALA A 37 11.56 17.06 2.70
C ALA A 37 11.19 17.95 3.89
N GLN A 38 9.99 17.77 4.45
CA GLN A 38 9.44 18.60 5.53
C GLN A 38 9.55 17.95 6.91
N ILE A 39 10.03 16.70 6.96
CA ILE A 39 10.34 16.00 8.21
C ILE A 39 11.51 16.71 8.90
N ALA A 40 11.37 16.91 10.21
CA ALA A 40 12.38 17.60 11.01
C ALA A 40 13.73 16.88 10.94
N SER A 41 14.83 17.64 10.88
CA SER A 41 16.17 17.08 10.67
C SER A 41 16.72 16.32 11.88
N ASP A 42 16.12 16.52 13.05
CA ASP A 42 16.42 15.83 14.31
C ASP A 42 15.60 14.55 14.52
N SER A 43 14.70 14.21 13.58
CA SER A 43 13.98 12.93 13.58
C SER A 43 14.86 11.82 13.00
N ASP A 44 14.88 10.65 13.64
CA ASP A 44 15.67 9.50 13.17
C ASP A 44 15.03 8.72 12.01
N TRP A 45 13.72 8.58 12.08
CA TRP A 45 12.91 7.74 11.21
C TRP A 45 11.74 8.53 10.62
N ALA A 46 11.35 8.18 9.41
CA ALA A 46 10.14 8.67 8.75
C ALA A 46 9.18 7.50 8.54
N PHE A 47 7.96 7.60 9.11
CA PHE A 47 6.89 6.63 8.91
C PHE A 47 5.94 7.14 7.82
N TYR A 48 5.95 6.47 6.68
CA TYR A 48 5.05 6.73 5.58
C TYR A 48 3.79 5.85 5.67
N ILE A 49 2.62 6.44 5.45
CA ILE A 49 1.33 5.73 5.37
C ILE A 49 0.44 6.42 4.33
N GLN A 50 -0.32 5.64 3.57
CA GLN A 50 -1.27 6.15 2.58
C GLN A 50 -2.67 6.36 3.19
N GLY A 51 -3.50 7.19 2.55
CA GLY A 51 -4.83 7.56 3.09
C GLY A 51 -5.85 6.43 3.20
N ASP A 52 -5.55 5.27 2.62
CA ASP A 52 -6.32 4.02 2.69
C ASP A 52 -5.57 2.89 3.42
N GLU A 53 -4.48 3.20 4.10
CA GLU A 53 -3.70 2.28 4.92
C GLU A 53 -3.91 2.56 6.41
N VAL A 54 -3.92 1.49 7.20
CA VAL A 54 -3.98 1.57 8.66
C VAL A 54 -3.06 0.52 9.26
N VAL A 55 -2.36 0.88 10.33
CA VAL A 55 -1.59 -0.06 11.15
C VAL A 55 -2.44 -0.39 12.37
N HIS A 56 -2.58 -1.69 12.65
CA HIS A 56 -3.29 -2.14 13.84
C HIS A 56 -2.49 -1.79 15.10
N GLU A 57 -3.17 -1.28 16.12
CA GLU A 57 -2.60 -0.89 17.42
C GLU A 57 -1.73 -1.98 18.07
N LYS A 58 -2.03 -3.27 17.82
CA LYS A 58 -1.24 -4.40 18.32
C LYS A 58 0.20 -4.43 17.82
N TYR A 59 0.49 -3.80 16.67
CA TYR A 59 1.84 -3.76 16.11
C TYR A 59 2.65 -2.54 16.57
N LEU A 60 2.03 -1.56 17.23
CA LEU A 60 2.74 -0.36 17.67
C LEU A 60 3.95 -0.66 18.57
N PRO A 61 3.88 -1.59 19.55
CA PRO A 61 5.04 -1.94 20.37
C PRO A 61 6.19 -2.53 19.54
N VAL A 62 5.90 -3.48 18.64
CA VAL A 62 6.91 -4.13 17.78
C VAL A 62 7.57 -3.13 16.83
N ILE A 63 6.80 -2.18 16.31
CA ILE A 63 7.32 -1.13 15.43
C ILE A 63 8.27 -0.21 16.19
N GLN A 64 7.86 0.25 17.39
CA GLN A 64 8.68 1.11 18.24
C GLN A 64 9.97 0.42 18.66
N GLU A 65 9.88 -0.84 19.11
CA GLU A 65 11.04 -1.65 19.47
C GLU A 65 12.01 -1.79 18.29
N ALA A 66 11.51 -2.16 17.11
CA ALA A 66 12.37 -2.31 15.93
C ALA A 66 13.06 -0.99 15.53
N MET A 67 12.35 0.14 15.61
CA MET A 67 12.95 1.46 15.36
C MET A 67 14.08 1.77 16.35
N GLN A 68 13.93 1.39 17.63
CA GLN A 68 14.96 1.59 18.65
C GLN A 68 16.13 0.62 18.46
N THR A 69 15.87 -0.68 18.26
CA THR A 69 16.89 -1.71 18.05
C THR A 69 17.80 -1.38 16.88
N TYR A 70 17.22 -0.95 15.75
CA TYR A 70 17.99 -0.65 14.54
C TYR A 70 18.45 0.80 14.45
N LEU A 71 18.21 1.64 15.47
CA LEU A 71 18.59 3.05 15.46
C LEU A 71 20.09 3.22 15.25
N SER A 72 20.92 2.50 16.00
CA SER A 72 22.38 2.56 15.92
C SER A 72 22.96 1.75 14.74
N GLU A 73 22.19 0.83 14.15
CA GLU A 73 22.63 0.02 13.01
C GLU A 73 22.44 0.77 11.69
N THR A 74 23.38 1.66 11.36
CA THR A 74 23.31 2.55 10.17
C THR A 74 23.23 1.83 8.83
N LYS A 75 23.54 0.52 8.78
CA LYS A 75 23.33 -0.33 7.59
C LYS A 75 21.85 -0.59 7.31
N VAL A 76 20.98 -0.51 8.32
CA VAL A 76 19.53 -0.63 8.21
C VAL A 76 18.95 0.72 7.79
N GLU A 77 18.43 0.78 6.57
CA GLU A 77 17.94 2.00 5.92
C GLU A 77 16.41 2.13 5.99
N GLY A 78 15.72 1.08 6.45
CA GLY A 78 14.27 1.07 6.65
C GLY A 78 13.75 -0.24 7.23
N LEU A 79 12.46 -0.23 7.59
CA LEU A 79 11.72 -1.38 8.09
C LEU A 79 10.67 -1.82 7.06
N LEU A 80 10.69 -3.12 6.79
CA LEU A 80 9.81 -3.78 5.83
C LEU A 80 8.62 -4.40 6.57
N PHE A 81 7.41 -4.03 6.16
CA PHE A 81 6.15 -4.48 6.72
C PHE A 81 5.53 -5.56 5.85
N ASN A 82 4.71 -6.43 6.45
CA ASN A 82 3.78 -7.28 5.72
C ASN A 82 2.52 -6.51 5.33
N TYR A 83 1.77 -7.00 4.33
CA TYR A 83 0.57 -6.35 3.81
C TYR A 83 -0.64 -7.27 3.83
N LEU A 84 -1.78 -6.69 4.19
CA LEU A 84 -3.11 -7.25 3.96
C LEU A 84 -3.88 -6.31 3.06
N HIS A 85 -4.19 -6.76 1.84
CA HIS A 85 -4.97 -6.00 0.88
C HIS A 85 -6.44 -6.42 0.99
N PHE A 86 -7.26 -5.58 1.61
CA PHE A 86 -8.70 -5.83 1.69
C PHE A 86 -9.39 -5.47 0.38
N TYR A 87 -10.38 -6.27 -0.01
CA TYR A 87 -11.00 -6.19 -1.33
C TYR A 87 -12.51 -6.45 -1.30
N GLY A 88 -13.28 -5.53 -1.88
CA GLY A 88 -14.73 -5.62 -2.02
C GLY A 88 -15.50 -5.42 -0.71
N SER A 89 -15.05 -6.04 0.39
CA SER A 89 -15.57 -5.84 1.74
C SER A 89 -14.43 -5.89 2.77
N TYR A 90 -14.76 -5.65 4.04
CA TYR A 90 -13.81 -5.80 5.15
C TYR A 90 -13.48 -7.27 5.48
N GLN A 91 -14.23 -8.22 4.94
CA GLN A 91 -14.09 -9.65 5.30
C GLN A 91 -13.07 -10.40 4.46
N TYR A 92 -12.65 -9.84 3.31
CA TYR A 92 -11.82 -10.53 2.35
C TYR A 92 -10.49 -9.84 2.16
N VAL A 93 -9.42 -10.63 2.11
CA VAL A 93 -8.09 -10.21 1.72
C VAL A 93 -7.71 -10.86 0.39
N ALA A 94 -7.06 -10.10 -0.47
CA ALA A 94 -6.53 -10.62 -1.72
C ALA A 94 -5.29 -11.49 -1.45
N ASP A 95 -5.34 -12.74 -1.91
CA ASP A 95 -4.29 -13.74 -1.69
C ASP A 95 -3.58 -14.18 -2.98
N SER A 96 -3.91 -13.53 -4.11
CA SER A 96 -3.29 -13.79 -5.41
C SER A 96 -1.85 -13.27 -5.49
N ARG A 97 -1.16 -13.63 -6.57
CA ARG A 97 0.25 -13.25 -6.80
C ARG A 97 0.45 -11.85 -7.37
N HIS A 98 -0.62 -11.18 -7.79
CA HIS A 98 -0.57 -9.81 -8.31
C HIS A 98 -0.49 -8.77 -7.20
N TRP A 99 -0.89 -9.14 -5.99
CA TRP A 99 -0.81 -8.29 -4.82
C TRP A 99 0.56 -8.42 -4.17
N TYR A 100 1.22 -7.28 -3.97
CA TYR A 100 2.45 -7.26 -3.20
C TYR A 100 2.11 -7.59 -1.75
N ARG A 101 2.99 -8.31 -1.05
CA ARG A 101 2.74 -8.72 0.34
C ARG A 101 3.65 -8.02 1.34
N LYS A 102 4.60 -7.22 0.84
CA LYS A 102 5.60 -6.53 1.65
C LYS A 102 5.98 -5.20 1.04
N GLU A 103 6.12 -4.18 1.86
CA GLU A 103 6.62 -2.87 1.42
C GLU A 103 7.29 -2.11 2.57
N ILE A 104 8.22 -1.22 2.21
CA ILE A 104 8.91 -0.35 3.15
C ILE A 104 7.97 0.77 3.57
N ARG A 105 7.72 0.88 4.88
CA ARG A 105 6.86 1.94 5.43
C ARG A 105 7.56 2.81 6.47
N ILE A 106 8.69 2.35 6.99
CA ILE A 106 9.59 3.20 7.76
C ILE A 106 10.92 3.28 7.04
N ILE A 107 11.41 4.50 6.81
CA ILE A 107 12.73 4.76 6.26
C ILE A 107 13.52 5.59 7.24
N ARG A 108 14.85 5.43 7.23
CA ARG A 108 15.71 6.34 7.98
C ARG A 108 15.58 7.75 7.39
N ASN A 109 15.56 8.77 8.23
CA ASN A 109 15.43 10.16 7.79
C ASN A 109 16.75 10.66 7.17
N HIS A 110 17.03 10.18 5.96
CA HIS A 110 18.23 10.51 5.20
C HIS A 110 17.86 11.20 3.90
N ARG A 111 18.57 12.30 3.60
CA ARG A 111 18.35 13.09 2.38
C ARG A 111 18.69 12.35 1.08
N ASN A 112 19.22 11.13 1.16
CA ASN A 112 19.53 10.28 0.02
C ASN A 112 18.40 9.29 -0.34
N ILE A 113 17.29 9.28 0.40
CA ILE A 113 16.13 8.43 0.11
C ILE A 113 15.06 9.26 -0.61
N THR A 114 14.39 8.66 -1.60
CA THR A 114 13.31 9.24 -2.39
C THR A 114 12.17 8.24 -2.54
N SER A 115 10.96 8.75 -2.63
CA SER A 115 9.79 8.00 -3.11
C SER A 115 10.06 7.44 -4.51
N TYR A 116 9.54 6.26 -4.78
CA TYR A 116 9.79 5.49 -6.00
C TYR A 116 8.48 5.05 -6.66
N GLN A 117 8.44 5.13 -8.00
CA GLN A 117 7.27 4.87 -8.84
C GLN A 117 6.08 5.76 -8.46
N ASP A 118 4.94 5.19 -8.13
CA ASP A 118 3.67 5.83 -7.78
C ASP A 118 3.52 6.01 -6.27
N ALA A 119 4.62 6.32 -5.61
CA ALA A 119 4.73 6.38 -4.15
C ALA A 119 4.41 5.06 -3.43
N GLN A 120 4.58 3.92 -4.11
CA GLN A 120 4.43 2.61 -3.50
C GLN A 120 5.51 2.37 -2.42
N GLY A 121 6.75 2.77 -2.68
CA GLY A 121 7.88 2.52 -1.77
C GLY A 121 9.04 3.49 -2.01
N PHE A 122 10.23 3.12 -1.52
CA PHE A 122 11.38 4.04 -1.49
C PHE A 122 12.65 3.43 -2.09
N ARG A 123 13.49 4.29 -2.66
CA ARG A 123 14.85 3.96 -3.12
C ARG A 123 15.83 5.05 -2.76
N LYS A 124 17.12 4.76 -2.94
CA LYS A 124 18.15 5.80 -2.95
C LYS A 124 18.00 6.68 -4.20
N LYS A 125 18.48 7.92 -4.13
CA LYS A 125 18.48 8.85 -5.28
C LYS A 125 19.25 8.31 -6.49
N ASP A 126 20.26 7.47 -6.27
CA ASP A 126 20.99 6.78 -7.34
C ASP A 126 20.26 5.54 -7.89
N GLY A 127 19.00 5.33 -7.50
CA GLY A 127 18.14 4.23 -7.98
C GLY A 127 18.37 2.89 -7.28
N LYS A 128 19.29 2.80 -6.31
CA LYS A 128 19.54 1.55 -5.57
C LYS A 128 18.42 1.26 -4.57
N LYS A 129 18.11 -0.04 -4.44
CA LYS A 129 17.19 -0.56 -3.42
C LYS A 129 17.75 -0.33 -2.02
N LEU A 130 16.87 -0.01 -1.07
CA LEU A 130 17.23 0.14 0.34
C LEU A 130 17.56 -1.21 0.98
N LYS A 131 18.49 -1.19 1.93
CA LYS A 131 18.79 -2.30 2.83
C LYS A 131 17.87 -2.25 4.03
N VAL A 132 17.08 -3.29 4.26
CA VAL A 132 15.99 -3.25 5.25
C VAL A 132 15.99 -4.46 6.17
N LYS A 133 15.41 -4.29 7.35
CA LYS A 133 15.02 -5.38 8.25
C LYS A 133 13.51 -5.58 8.16
N GLN A 134 13.07 -6.82 8.07
CA GLN A 134 11.65 -7.15 8.12
C GLN A 134 11.22 -7.25 9.58
N ILE A 135 10.05 -6.70 9.89
CA ILE A 135 9.46 -6.75 11.23
C ILE A 135 8.15 -7.56 11.19
N ASP A 136 7.72 -8.06 12.35
CA ASP A 136 6.43 -8.74 12.49
C ASP A 136 5.30 -7.73 12.69
N ALA A 137 5.08 -6.91 11.66
CA ALA A 137 4.01 -5.92 11.62
C ALA A 137 3.33 -5.92 10.26
N PHE A 138 2.03 -5.63 10.27
CA PHE A 138 1.21 -5.61 9.07
C PHE A 138 0.58 -4.23 8.84
N VAL A 139 0.59 -3.80 7.58
CA VAL A 139 -0.23 -2.70 7.09
C VAL A 139 -1.51 -3.26 6.50
N TYR A 140 -2.64 -2.71 6.94
CA TYR A 140 -3.98 -3.09 6.51
C TYR A 140 -4.38 -2.07 5.46
N HIS A 141 -4.43 -2.48 4.21
CA HIS A 141 -4.68 -1.61 3.07
C HIS A 141 -6.10 -1.83 2.56
N TYR A 142 -6.96 -0.83 2.72
CA TYR A 142 -8.39 -0.84 2.39
C TYR A 142 -8.70 -0.16 1.05
N GLY A 143 -7.70 -0.03 0.17
CA GLY A 143 -7.82 0.74 -1.07
C GLY A 143 -8.89 0.22 -2.05
N TRP A 144 -9.30 -1.04 -1.91
CA TRP A 144 -10.32 -1.69 -2.73
C TRP A 144 -11.61 -2.03 -1.97
N VAL A 145 -11.80 -1.48 -0.77
CA VAL A 145 -13.05 -1.62 0.01
C VAL A 145 -13.86 -0.34 -0.09
N LYS A 146 -14.75 -0.28 -1.09
CA LYS A 146 -15.62 0.87 -1.35
C LYS A 146 -16.95 0.41 -1.92
N ASN A 147 -17.98 1.25 -1.80
CA ASN A 147 -19.21 1.05 -2.55
C ASN A 147 -18.89 0.91 -4.05
N PRO A 148 -19.44 -0.07 -4.78
CA PRO A 148 -19.12 -0.32 -6.19
C PRO A 148 -19.21 0.90 -7.10
N ILE A 149 -20.16 1.81 -6.88
CA ILE A 149 -20.33 3.06 -7.64
C ILE A 149 -19.14 4.00 -7.37
N ILE A 150 -18.71 4.09 -6.11
CA ILE A 150 -17.56 4.91 -5.70
C ILE A 150 -16.26 4.29 -6.21
N GLN A 151 -16.14 2.96 -6.18
CA GLN A 151 -14.98 2.24 -6.70
C GLN A 151 -14.82 2.47 -8.20
N GLN A 152 -15.92 2.43 -8.96
CA GLN A 152 -15.89 2.70 -10.40
C GLN A 152 -15.35 4.11 -10.69
N LYS A 153 -15.88 5.12 -10.01
CA LYS A 153 -15.38 6.50 -10.10
C LYS A 153 -13.90 6.63 -9.73
N LYS A 154 -13.45 5.89 -8.70
CA LYS A 154 -12.02 5.83 -8.34
C LYS A 154 -11.19 5.27 -9.49
N VAL A 155 -11.60 4.14 -10.08
CA VAL A 155 -10.89 3.50 -11.20
C VAL A 155 -10.82 4.46 -12.39
N GLU A 156 -11.90 5.15 -12.73
CA GLU A 156 -11.94 6.15 -13.80
C GLU A 156 -10.97 7.30 -13.56
N THR A 157 -11.05 7.90 -12.36
CA THR A 157 -10.21 9.04 -11.97
C THR A 157 -8.73 8.63 -11.89
N PHE A 158 -8.45 7.45 -11.34
CA PHE A 158 -7.09 6.97 -11.19
C PHE A 158 -6.47 6.66 -12.55
N ASN A 159 -7.17 5.95 -13.44
CA ASN A 159 -6.66 5.71 -14.79
C ASN A 159 -6.34 7.00 -15.54
N ALA A 160 -7.12 8.08 -15.34
CA ALA A 160 -6.86 9.38 -15.94
C ALA A 160 -5.52 10.01 -15.51
N LEU A 161 -4.96 9.58 -14.37
CA LEU A 161 -3.60 9.97 -13.98
C LEU A 161 -2.54 9.19 -14.76
N TRP A 162 -2.84 7.98 -15.26
CA TRP A 162 -1.84 7.08 -15.85
C TRP A 162 -1.84 7.05 -17.38
N HIS A 163 -2.97 7.37 -18.00
CA HIS A 163 -3.21 7.17 -19.42
C HIS A 163 -3.72 8.46 -20.10
N ASP A 164 -3.40 8.63 -21.38
CA ASP A 164 -3.98 9.70 -22.21
C ASP A 164 -5.46 9.42 -22.55
N GLU A 165 -6.19 10.45 -22.98
CA GLU A 165 -7.63 10.37 -23.22
C GLU A 165 -8.04 9.28 -24.22
N GLU A 166 -7.22 9.02 -25.24
CA GLU A 166 -7.48 7.97 -26.23
C GLU A 166 -7.32 6.56 -25.64
N SER A 167 -6.33 6.35 -24.76
CA SER A 167 -6.14 5.09 -24.04
C SER A 167 -7.23 4.87 -22.99
N LEU A 168 -7.71 5.93 -22.33
CA LEU A 168 -8.78 5.86 -21.33
C LEU A 168 -10.08 5.29 -21.91
N LYS A 169 -10.47 5.72 -23.12
CA LYS A 169 -11.68 5.22 -23.81
C LYS A 169 -11.62 3.73 -24.14
N LYS A 170 -10.42 3.14 -24.21
CA LYS A 170 -10.22 1.70 -24.49
C LYS A 170 -10.12 0.86 -23.22
N ILE A 171 -9.66 1.46 -22.12
CA ILE A 171 -9.40 0.77 -20.84
C ILE A 171 -10.62 0.85 -19.91
N ILE A 172 -11.31 1.98 -19.89
CA ILE A 172 -12.48 2.21 -19.06
C ILE A 172 -13.71 1.77 -19.86
N VAL A 173 -14.29 0.63 -19.49
CA VAL A 173 -15.66 0.31 -19.88
C VAL A 173 -16.57 1.16 -19.01
N PRO A 174 -17.36 2.10 -19.57
CA PRO A 174 -18.31 2.87 -18.78
C PRO A 174 -19.28 1.90 -18.13
N ALA A 175 -19.33 1.90 -16.80
CA ALA A 175 -20.21 1.04 -16.02
C ALA A 175 -20.83 1.86 -14.89
N ASN A 176 -22.05 1.51 -14.50
CA ASN A 176 -22.70 2.18 -13.38
C ASN A 176 -22.09 1.78 -12.01
N ALA A 177 -21.43 0.63 -11.96
CA ALA A 177 -20.81 0.08 -10.76
C ALA A 177 -19.62 -0.80 -11.12
N PHE A 178 -18.63 -0.87 -10.23
CA PHE A 178 -17.46 -1.72 -10.39
C PHE A 178 -17.82 -3.20 -10.13
N ASP A 179 -17.37 -4.10 -11.01
CA ASP A 179 -17.53 -5.53 -10.83
C ASP A 179 -16.38 -6.13 -10.02
N TYR A 180 -16.60 -6.31 -8.71
CA TYR A 180 -15.63 -6.91 -7.82
C TYR A 180 -15.38 -8.41 -8.10
N SER A 181 -16.25 -9.11 -8.84
CA SER A 181 -16.14 -10.56 -9.07
C SER A 181 -14.97 -10.98 -9.98
N GLN A 182 -14.34 -10.02 -10.67
CA GLN A 182 -13.22 -10.26 -11.59
C GLN A 182 -11.89 -10.55 -10.89
N VAL A 183 -11.84 -10.51 -9.55
CA VAL A 183 -10.64 -10.85 -8.78
C VAL A 183 -10.26 -12.33 -8.94
N ASP A 184 -8.95 -12.60 -9.03
CA ASP A 184 -8.43 -13.95 -9.21
C ASP A 184 -8.76 -14.87 -8.03
N SER A 185 -8.55 -14.35 -6.82
CA SER A 185 -8.68 -15.11 -5.59
C SER A 185 -8.71 -14.19 -4.38
N LEU A 186 -9.54 -14.58 -3.40
CA LEU A 186 -9.60 -13.99 -2.08
C LEU A 186 -9.46 -15.09 -1.01
N ALA A 187 -9.14 -14.67 0.20
CA ALA A 187 -9.24 -15.45 1.43
C ALA A 187 -10.07 -14.69 2.46
N LEU A 188 -10.67 -15.42 3.41
CA LEU A 188 -11.32 -14.81 4.57
C LEU A 188 -10.26 -14.19 5.48
N PHE A 189 -10.56 -13.01 6.00
CA PHE A 189 -9.76 -12.38 7.03
C PHE A 189 -10.14 -12.95 8.40
N GLU A 190 -9.21 -13.65 9.04
CA GLU A 190 -9.41 -14.31 10.34
C GLU A 190 -8.92 -13.46 11.53
N GLY A 191 -8.38 -12.27 11.26
CA GLY A 191 -7.87 -11.38 12.29
C GLY A 191 -8.89 -10.35 12.77
N GLU A 192 -8.40 -9.39 13.53
CA GLU A 192 -9.18 -8.24 13.99
C GLU A 192 -8.83 -6.99 13.18
N HIS A 193 -9.82 -6.13 12.99
CA HIS A 193 -9.63 -4.82 12.41
C HIS A 193 -9.20 -3.79 13.47
N PRO A 194 -8.33 -2.82 13.12
CA PRO A 194 -7.96 -1.73 14.01
C PRO A 194 -9.17 -0.99 14.57
N GLN A 195 -9.12 -0.59 15.84
CA GLN A 195 -10.23 0.10 16.50
C GLN A 195 -10.70 1.34 15.72
N VAL A 196 -9.75 2.09 15.13
CA VAL A 196 -10.00 3.34 14.39
C VAL A 196 -10.86 3.17 13.14
N ILE A 197 -11.05 1.94 12.63
CA ILE A 197 -11.90 1.70 11.45
C ILE A 197 -13.25 1.06 11.76
N LYS A 198 -13.53 0.68 13.00
CA LYS A 198 -14.75 -0.07 13.35
C LYS A 198 -16.03 0.65 12.94
N GLU A 199 -16.10 1.96 13.14
CA GLU A 199 -17.26 2.74 12.71
C GLU A 199 -17.48 2.68 11.19
N ARG A 200 -16.39 2.66 10.40
CA ARG A 200 -16.48 2.59 8.95
C ARG A 200 -17.01 1.22 8.50
N ILE A 201 -16.59 0.16 9.17
CA ILE A 201 -17.09 -1.21 8.94
C ILE A 201 -18.59 -1.26 9.23
N GLN A 202 -19.03 -0.71 10.36
CA GLN A 202 -20.46 -0.68 10.75
C GLN A 202 -21.32 0.13 9.77
N LYS A 203 -20.75 1.17 9.15
CA LYS A 203 -21.43 2.01 8.16
C LYS A 203 -21.41 1.43 6.74
N MET A 204 -20.81 0.25 6.52
CA MET A 204 -20.82 -0.42 5.22
C MET A 204 -22.26 -0.69 4.78
N ASN A 205 -22.62 -0.20 3.60
CA ASN A 205 -24.00 -0.22 3.09
C ASN A 205 -24.12 -0.86 1.70
N TRP A 206 -23.15 -1.69 1.32
CA TRP A 206 -23.19 -2.52 0.13
C TRP A 206 -22.91 -3.97 0.52
N ASP A 207 -23.40 -4.91 -0.27
CA ASP A 207 -23.11 -6.32 -0.08
C ASP A 207 -22.09 -6.79 -1.12
N PHE A 208 -21.10 -7.55 -0.65
CA PHE A 208 -20.14 -8.23 -1.49
C PHE A 208 -19.80 -9.55 -0.82
N GLN A 209 -20.16 -10.63 -1.50
CA GLN A 209 -19.86 -11.99 -1.10
C GLN A 209 -18.99 -12.63 -2.19
N PHE A 210 -17.97 -13.37 -1.76
CA PHE A 210 -17.08 -14.09 -2.64
C PHE A 210 -16.85 -15.51 -2.12
N ASP A 211 -16.99 -16.49 -3.01
CA ASP A 211 -16.65 -17.87 -2.71
C ASP A 211 -15.13 -18.06 -2.75
N VAL A 212 -14.51 -18.06 -1.58
CA VAL A 212 -13.04 -18.16 -1.40
C VAL A 212 -12.46 -19.50 -1.88
N THR A 213 -13.30 -20.49 -2.17
CA THR A 213 -12.86 -21.76 -2.78
C THR A 213 -12.55 -21.59 -4.27
N GLN A 214 -13.09 -20.56 -4.91
CA GLN A 214 -12.83 -20.26 -6.31
C GLN A 214 -11.47 -19.59 -6.48
N LYS A 215 -10.64 -20.17 -7.36
CA LYS A 215 -9.34 -19.63 -7.78
C LYS A 215 -9.32 -19.52 -9.30
N LYS A 216 -9.37 -18.31 -9.83
CA LYS A 216 -9.32 -18.03 -11.29
C LYS A 216 -7.87 -17.89 -11.75
N TYR A 217 -7.08 -18.95 -11.59
CA TYR A 217 -5.68 -18.96 -12.01
C TYR A 217 -5.51 -19.53 -13.42
N THR A 218 -4.63 -18.91 -14.20
CA THR A 218 -4.06 -19.60 -15.38
C THR A 218 -3.16 -20.75 -14.91
N LEU A 219 -2.93 -21.75 -15.76
CA LEU A 219 -2.08 -22.91 -15.42
C LEU A 219 -0.70 -22.50 -14.88
N ARG A 220 -0.11 -21.46 -15.49
CA ARG A 220 1.16 -20.87 -15.04
C ARG A 220 1.08 -20.36 -13.60
N TYR A 221 0.02 -19.65 -13.24
CA TYR A 221 -0.17 -19.14 -11.88
C TYR A 221 -0.50 -20.24 -10.89
N LEU A 222 -1.23 -21.28 -11.30
CA LEU A 222 -1.53 -22.44 -10.46
C LEU A 222 -0.26 -23.18 -10.05
N ILE A 223 0.64 -23.49 -11.01
CA ILE A 223 1.93 -24.13 -10.71
C ILE A 223 2.74 -23.26 -9.75
N ALA A 224 2.82 -21.97 -10.04
CA ALA A 224 3.59 -21.04 -9.22
C ALA A 224 3.00 -20.95 -7.79
N TYR A 225 1.68 -20.93 -7.65
CA TYR A 225 0.97 -20.96 -6.37
C TYR A 225 1.32 -22.21 -5.55
N TRP A 226 1.33 -23.39 -6.16
CA TRP A 226 1.72 -24.63 -5.49
C TRP A 226 3.18 -24.63 -5.03
N ILE A 227 4.11 -24.15 -5.86
CA ILE A 227 5.51 -23.99 -5.46
C ILE A 227 5.62 -23.08 -4.23
N GLU A 228 4.92 -21.95 -4.24
CA GLU A 228 4.91 -21.02 -3.12
C GLU A 228 4.33 -21.64 -1.84
N LYS A 229 3.23 -22.40 -1.94
CA LYS A 229 2.62 -23.07 -0.78
C LYS A 229 3.54 -24.14 -0.17
N LEU A 230 4.28 -24.88 -1.00
CA LEU A 230 5.18 -25.95 -0.54
C LEU A 230 6.51 -25.43 -0.02
N THR A 231 7.03 -24.34 -0.58
CA THR A 231 8.42 -23.89 -0.32
C THR A 231 8.52 -22.53 0.36
N GLY A 232 7.42 -21.77 0.43
CA GLY A 232 7.43 -20.35 0.78
C GLY A 232 8.03 -19.43 -0.29
N TRP A 233 8.57 -19.99 -1.38
CA TRP A 233 9.27 -19.24 -2.41
C TRP A 233 8.33 -18.77 -3.52
N ARG A 234 8.17 -17.45 -3.63
CA ARG A 234 7.40 -16.80 -4.70
C ARG A 234 8.33 -16.44 -5.87
N ILE A 235 8.45 -17.35 -6.84
CA ILE A 235 9.31 -17.18 -8.03
C ILE A 235 8.93 -15.90 -8.81
N GLY A 236 9.91 -15.04 -9.07
CA GLY A 236 9.68 -13.80 -9.82
C GLY A 236 8.91 -12.72 -9.03
N GLU A 237 8.77 -12.86 -7.71
CA GLU A 237 8.21 -11.80 -6.86
C GLU A 237 9.00 -10.50 -7.03
N TYR A 238 8.30 -9.43 -7.37
CA TYR A 238 8.89 -8.10 -7.36
C TYR A 238 9.28 -7.72 -5.93
N LYS A 239 10.54 -7.31 -5.75
CA LYS A 239 11.08 -6.87 -4.45
C LYS A 239 11.80 -5.56 -4.63
N ASN A 240 11.26 -4.49 -4.05
CA ASN A 240 11.85 -3.15 -4.11
C ASN A 240 12.96 -2.89 -3.04
N TYR A 241 13.50 -3.95 -2.44
CA TYR A 241 14.40 -3.85 -1.29
C TYR A 241 15.50 -4.94 -1.30
N LYS A 242 16.51 -4.77 -0.45
CA LYS A 242 17.51 -5.79 -0.08
C LYS A 242 17.32 -6.15 1.39
N LEU A 243 16.90 -7.38 1.66
CA LEU A 243 16.72 -7.84 3.03
C LEU A 243 18.09 -8.11 3.67
N LEU A 244 18.34 -7.52 4.83
CA LEU A 244 19.51 -7.80 5.65
C LEU A 244 19.24 -9.03 6.51
N LYS A 245 20.20 -9.95 6.53
CA LYS A 245 20.21 -11.08 7.46
C LYS A 245 20.46 -10.55 8.87
#